data_AF-A0A2K9J4G8-F1
#
_entry.id   AF-A0A2K9J4G8-F1
#
_cell.length_a   1.000
_cell.length_b   1.000
_cell.length_c   1.000
_cell.angle_alpha   90.00
_cell.angle_beta   90.00
_cell.angle_gamma   90.00
#
_symmetry.space_group_name_H-M   'P 1'
#
loop_
_entity.id
_entity.type
_entity.pdbx_description
1 polymer ?
#
loop_
_entity_poly.entity_id
_entity_poly.type
_entity_poly.pdbx_seq_one_letter_code
_entity_poly.pdbx_strand_id
1 'polypeptide(L)' 'MNTTDELLKRIEYLRYRMTEVALEKGFTNLEAIELSQELDKLLNKYDMERQFQSKHTEY' A
#
# COMPACT_ATOMS: atom_id res chain seq x y z
N MET A 1 -9.46 -4.46 -17.00
CA MET A 1 -9.22 -3.81 -15.70
C MET A 1 -7.75 -4.04 -15.37
N ASN A 2 -6.97 -2.97 -15.24
CA ASN A 2 -5.53 -3.09 -15.02
C ASN A 2 -5.28 -3.51 -13.56
N THR A 3 -4.50 -4.57 -13.35
CA THR A 3 -4.12 -5.09 -12.03
C THR A 3 -3.50 -4.00 -11.13
N THR A 4 -2.78 -3.06 -11.75
CA THR A 4 -2.17 -1.90 -11.10
C THR A 4 -3.20 -0.91 -10.53
N ASP A 5 -4.35 -0.71 -11.19
CA ASP A 5 -5.41 0.19 -10.71
C ASP A 5 -6.11 -0.36 -9.47
N GLU A 6 -6.27 -1.69 -9.39
CA GLU A 6 -6.83 -2.35 -8.21
C GLU A 6 -5.88 -2.26 -7.01
N LEU A 7 -4.58 -2.41 -7.26
CA LEU A 7 -3.56 -2.27 -6.23
C LEU A 7 -3.49 -0.84 -5.69
N LEU A 8 -3.57 0.17 -6.56
CA LEU A 8 -3.65 1.58 -6.15
C LEU A 8 -4.89 1.87 -5.31
N LYS A 9 -6.07 1.38 -5.70
CA LYS A 9 -7.29 1.53 -4.88
C LYS A 9 -7.14 0.91 -3.50
N ARG A 10 -6.47 -0.24 -3.41
CA ARG A 10 -6.22 -0.92 -2.14
C ARG A 10 -5.27 -0.13 -1.25
N ILE A 11 -4.21 0.44 -1.82
CA ILE A 11 -3.25 1.32 -1.13
C ILE A 11 -3.96 2.55 -0.57
N GLU A 12 -4.77 3.23 -1.38
CA GLU A 12 -5.51 4.43 -0.96
C GLU A 12 -6.49 4.13 0.17
N TYR A 13 -7.22 3.01 0.08
CA TYR A 13 -8.13 2.57 1.12
C TYR A 13 -7.40 2.28 2.45
N LEU A 14 -6.29 1.54 2.41
CA LEU A 14 -5.50 1.22 3.60
C LEU A 14 -4.85 2.47 4.20
N ARG A 15 -4.39 3.41 3.38
CA ARG A 15 -3.87 4.71 3.85
C ARG A 15 -4.93 5.48 4.63
N TYR A 16 -6.15 5.54 4.11
CA TYR A 16 -7.27 6.21 4.78
C TYR A 16 -7.59 5.54 6.12
N ARG A 17 -7.76 4.21 6.12
CA ARG A 17 -8.05 3.43 7.33
C ARG A 17 -6.96 3.52 8.39
N MET A 18 -5.69 3.42 8.00
CA MET A 18 -4.56 3.59 8.91
C MET A 18 -4.58 4.99 9.55
N THR A 19 -4.86 6.03 8.76
CA THR A 19 -4.92 7.41 9.24
C THR A 19 -6.07 7.61 10.22
N GLU A 20 -7.27 7.10 9.91
CA GLU A 20 -8.42 7.16 10.81
C GLU A 20 -8.11 6.48 12.15
N VAL A 21 -7.61 5.24 12.11
CA VAL A 21 -7.29 4.48 13.33
C VAL A 21 -6.17 5.14 14.13
N ALA A 22 -5.16 5.69 13.47
CA ALA A 22 -4.08 6.40 14.14
C ALA A 22 -4.54 7.71 14.79
N LEU A 23 -5.48 8.42 14.16
CA LEU A 23 -6.09 9.63 14.72
C LEU A 23 -7.02 9.32 15.89
N GLU A 24 -7.76 8.21 15.84
CA GLU A 24 -8.70 7.80 16.88
C GLU A 24 -8.00 7.13 18.07
N LYS A 25 -7.08 6.20 17.81
CA LYS A 25 -6.47 5.31 18.82
C LYS A 25 -4.99 5.62 19.10
N GLY A 26 -4.37 6.50 18.32
CA GLY A 26 -2.96 6.82 18.37
C GLY A 26 -2.09 5.95 17.45
N PHE A 27 -0.99 6.52 16.96
CA PHE A 27 -0.05 5.85 16.05
C PHE A 27 0.68 4.67 16.68
N THR A 28 0.73 4.57 18.00
CA THR A 28 1.35 3.45 18.73
C THR A 28 0.35 2.34 19.06
N ASN A 29 -0.92 2.49 18.64
CA ASN A 29 -1.91 1.42 18.79
C ASN A 29 -1.54 0.24 17.88
N LEU A 30 -1.73 -0.98 18.37
CA LEU A 30 -1.44 -2.19 17.62
C LEU A 30 -2.14 -2.21 16.27
N GLU A 31 -3.39 -1.77 16.20
CA GLU A 31 -4.17 -1.74 14.96
C GLU A 31 -3.61 -0.73 13.94
N ALA A 32 -3.16 0.44 14.41
CA ALA A 32 -2.50 1.43 13.54
C ALA A 32 -1.17 0.89 12.99
N ILE A 33 -0.41 0.16 13.82
CA ILE A 33 0.86 -0.48 13.43
C ILE A 33 0.62 -1.62 12.44
N GLU A 34 -0.39 -2.45 12.65
CA GLU A 34 -0.74 -3.53 11.73
C GLU A 34 -1.18 -2.98 10.37
N LEU A 35 -2.01 -1.92 10.37
CA LEU A 35 -2.44 -1.23 9.16
C LEU A 35 -1.26 -0.58 8.42
N SER A 36 -0.29 0.01 9.13
CA SER A 36 0.90 0.60 8.50
C SER A 36 1.77 -0.48 7.86
N GLN A 37 1.95 -1.62 8.53
CA GLN A 37 2.70 -2.75 7.97
C GLN A 37 2.01 -3.37 6.74
N GLU A 38 0.68 -3.44 6.72
CA GLU A 38 -0.06 -3.91 5.55
C GLU A 38 0.04 -2.93 4.38
N LEU A 39 -0.06 -1.62 4.65
CA LEU A 39 0.14 -0.57 3.65
C LEU A 39 1.54 -0.64 3.03
N ASP A 40 2.59 -0.79 3.85
CA ASP A 40 3.98 -0.93 3.38
C ASP A 40 4.16 -2.16 2.47
N LYS A 41 3.52 -3.29 2.80
CA LYS A 41 3.56 -4.49 1.94
C LYS A 41 2.93 -4.23 0.57
N LEU A 42 1.83 -3.50 0.52
CA LEU A 42 1.18 -3.14 -0.75
C LEU A 42 2.00 -2.16 -1.58
N LEU A 43 2.61 -1.16 -0.94
CA LEU A 43 3.53 -0.22 -1.60
C LEU A 43 4.73 -0.96 -2.21
N ASN A 44 5.34 -1.85 -1.44
CA ASN A 44 6.45 -2.68 -1.93
C ASN A 44 6.01 -3.56 -3.13
N LYS A 45 4.82 -4.16 -3.07
CA LYS A 45 4.28 -4.93 -4.19
C LYS A 45 4.07 -4.07 -5.44
N TYR A 46 3.52 -2.87 -5.27
CA TYR A 46 3.31 -1.92 -6.36
C TYR A 46 4.62 -1.49 -7.01
N ASP A 47 5.64 -1.20 -6.21
CA ASP A 47 6.96 -0.83 -6.73
C ASP A 47 7.66 -2.01 -7.42
N MET A 48 7.50 -3.25 -6.93
CA MET A 48 7.97 -4.43 -7.64
C MET A 48 7.28 -4.59 -9.00
N GLU A 49 5.95 -4.49 -9.04
CA GLU A 49 5.18 -4.60 -10.29
C GLU A 49 5.57 -3.50 -11.29
N ARG A 50 5.80 -2.26 -10.82
CA ARG A 50 6.33 -1.17 -11.65
C ARG A 50 7.73 -1.44 -12.16
N GLN A 51 8.65 -1.89 -11.30
CA GLN A 51 10.02 -2.19 -11.71
C GLN A 51 10.09 -3.33 -12.73
N PHE A 52 9.22 -4.33 -12.61
CA PHE A 52 9.09 -5.41 -13.59
C PHE A 52 8.61 -4.91 -14.95
N GLN A 53 7.66 -3.97 -14.99
CA GLN A 53 7.21 -3.36 -16.26
C GLN A 53 8.31 -2.52 -16.92
N SER A 54 9.15 -1.83 -16.13
CA SER A 54 10.26 -1.02 -16.66
C SER A 54 11.39 -1.86 -17.27
N LYS A 55 11.68 -3.06 -16.74
CA LYS A 55 12.79 -3.92 -17.21
C LYS A 55 12.52 -4.70 -18.50
N HIS A 56 11.28 -4.74 -18.99
CA HIS A 56 10.92 -5.45 -20.22
C HIS A 56 11.03 -4.60 -21.51
N THR A 57 11.50 -3.34 -21.41
CA THR A 57 11.70 -2.46 -22.58
C THR A 57 13.17 -2.41 -23.03
N GLU A 58 14.07 -3.07 -22.31
CA GLU A 58 15.48 -3.19 -22.67
C GLU A 58 15.81 -4.67 -22.81
N TYR A 59 15.51 -5.30 -23.97
CA TYR A 59 16.25 -6.40 -24.61
C TYR A 59 15.57 -6.82 -25.92
#